data_AF-A0A6V7NMD5-F1
#
_entry.id   AF-A0A6V7NMD5-F1
#
_cell.length_a   1.000
_cell.length_b   1.000
_cell.length_c   1.000
_cell.angle_alpha   90.00
_cell.angle_beta   90.00
_cell.angle_gamma   90.00
#
_symmetry.space_group_name_H-M   'P 1'
#
loop_
_entity.id
_entity.type
_entity.pdbx_description
1 polymer ?
#
loop_
_entity_poly.entity_id
_entity_poly.type
_entity_poly.pdbx_seq_one_letter_code
_entity_poly.pdbx_strand_id
1 'polypeptide(L)'
;MDLTGQGLNTMLVPATGVKYLPQTWCVFNPDAKDLSKLGDNINFACTFSDCTALGYGSTCNGLDANGNASYAFNMYFQVQNQNDESCYFKGLAMTTTQNPSTADCNFTIQIATTSAASVRFIGSFFVVIVSMVSAILFL
;
A
#
# COMPACT_ATOMS: atom_id res chain seq x y z
N MET A 1 3.16 -2.68 25.01
CA MET A 1 2.25 -3.83 25.04
C MET A 1 3.08 -5.06 25.39
N ASP A 2 2.69 -5.81 26.42
CA ASP A 2 3.46 -6.98 26.86
C ASP A 2 2.98 -8.25 26.16
N LEU A 3 3.75 -8.71 25.18
CA LEU A 3 3.45 -9.96 24.46
C LEU A 3 3.78 -11.21 25.28
N THR A 4 4.47 -11.08 26.41
CA THR A 4 4.78 -12.21 27.31
C THR A 4 3.66 -12.49 28.31
N GLY A 5 2.72 -11.54 28.48
CA GLY A 5 1.61 -11.66 29.43
C GLY A 5 2.01 -11.52 30.91
N GLN A 6 3.20 -10.99 31.19
CA GLN A 6 3.73 -10.80 32.54
C GLN A 6 3.35 -9.46 33.18
N GLY A 7 2.62 -8.61 32.46
CA GLY A 7 2.23 -7.27 32.92
C GLY A 7 3.36 -6.26 32.85
N LEU A 8 4.41 -6.51 32.07
CA LEU A 8 5.56 -5.63 31.93
C LEU A 8 5.20 -4.38 31.10
N ASN A 9 5.61 -3.21 31.55
CA ASN A 9 5.45 -1.98 30.75
C ASN A 9 6.59 -1.84 29.74
N THR A 10 6.67 -2.77 28.79
CA THR A 10 7.70 -2.80 27.75
C THR A 10 7.14 -2.31 26.43
N MET A 11 7.91 -1.45 25.74
CA MET A 11 7.62 -1.05 24.37
C MET A 11 8.10 -2.12 23.39
N LEU A 12 7.39 -2.25 22.28
CA LEU A 12 7.82 -3.13 21.20
C LEU A 12 9.08 -2.58 20.55
N VAL A 13 9.97 -3.49 20.14
CA VAL A 13 11.11 -3.15 19.32
C VAL A 13 10.67 -3.19 17.84
N PRO A 14 10.99 -2.17 17.03
CA PRO A 14 10.71 -2.19 15.60
C PRO A 14 11.37 -3.37 14.89
N ALA A 15 10.70 -3.89 13.86
CA ALA A 15 11.29 -4.91 13.00
C ALA A 15 12.47 -4.32 12.19
N THR A 16 13.56 -5.07 12.09
CA THR A 16 14.76 -4.67 11.33
C THR A 16 14.78 -5.28 9.94
N GLY A 17 15.35 -4.58 8.95
CA GLY A 17 15.50 -5.10 7.59
C GLY A 17 14.22 -5.10 6.76
N VAL A 18 13.18 -4.38 7.20
CA VAL A 18 11.92 -4.23 6.46
C VAL A 18 12.16 -3.39 5.20
N LYS A 19 11.80 -3.93 4.04
CA LYS A 19 11.78 -3.18 2.78
C LYS A 19 10.40 -2.59 2.57
N TYR A 20 10.31 -1.29 2.37
CA TYR A 20 9.07 -0.59 2.07
C TYR A 20 8.91 -0.37 0.57
N LEU A 21 7.68 -0.10 0.14
CA LEU A 21 7.39 0.43 -1.19
C LEU A 21 8.03 1.83 -1.37
N PRO A 22 8.08 2.38 -2.60
CA PRO A 22 8.57 3.73 -2.84
C PRO A 22 7.88 4.79 -1.98
N GLN A 23 8.60 5.89 -1.73
CA GLN A 23 8.08 7.06 -1.00
C GLN A 23 7.13 7.89 -1.86
N THR A 24 5.97 7.29 -2.12
CA THR A 24 4.88 7.88 -2.88
C THR A 24 3.59 7.68 -2.10
N TRP A 25 2.81 8.74 -2.01
CA TRP A 25 1.51 8.76 -1.35
C TRP A 25 0.42 9.12 -2.35
N CYS A 26 -0.80 8.71 -2.04
CA CYS A 26 -1.99 9.18 -2.74
C CYS A 26 -2.72 10.19 -1.86
N VAL A 27 -2.91 11.41 -2.37
CA VAL A 27 -3.53 12.51 -1.63
C VAL A 27 -4.73 13.07 -2.39
N PHE A 28 -5.60 13.78 -1.69
CA PHE A 28 -6.69 14.54 -2.31
C PHE A 28 -6.12 15.54 -3.33
N ASN A 29 -6.75 15.60 -4.51
CA ASN A 29 -6.39 16.53 -5.56
C ASN A 29 -7.10 17.88 -5.32
N PRO A 30 -6.38 18.97 -4.95
CA PRO A 30 -6.99 20.27 -4.72
C PRO A 30 -7.61 20.88 -5.97
N ASP A 31 -7.20 20.44 -7.16
CA ASP A 31 -7.72 20.92 -8.45
C ASP A 31 -8.92 20.10 -8.95
N ALA A 32 -9.46 19.18 -8.13
CA ALA A 32 -10.61 18.37 -8.48
C ALA A 32 -11.87 19.24 -8.69
N LYS A 33 -12.47 19.13 -9.88
CA LYS A 33 -13.61 19.98 -10.29
C LYS A 33 -14.96 19.50 -9.78
N ASP A 34 -15.14 18.18 -9.63
CA ASP A 34 -16.39 17.57 -9.19
C ASP A 34 -16.18 16.78 -7.90
N LEU A 35 -16.69 17.31 -6.79
CA LEU A 35 -16.60 16.70 -5.45
C LEU A 35 -17.85 15.90 -5.07
N SER A 36 -18.85 15.79 -5.97
CA SER A 36 -20.12 15.11 -5.68
C SER A 36 -19.95 13.66 -5.27
N LYS A 37 -18.84 13.04 -5.67
CA LYS A 37 -18.48 11.64 -5.37
C LYS A 37 -17.38 11.49 -4.34
N LEU A 38 -16.97 12.56 -3.65
CA LEU A 38 -15.89 12.49 -2.66
C LEU A 38 -16.22 11.51 -1.52
N GLY A 39 -17.40 11.63 -0.91
CA GLY A 39 -17.83 10.72 0.16
C GLY A 39 -17.89 9.24 -0.27
N ASP A 40 -18.44 8.97 -1.45
CA ASP A 40 -18.52 7.61 -2.01
C ASP A 40 -17.12 7.00 -2.22
N ASN A 41 -16.15 7.80 -2.71
CA ASN A 41 -14.79 7.34 -2.96
C ASN A 41 -13.99 7.14 -1.66
N ILE A 42 -14.19 8.00 -0.64
CA ILE A 42 -13.62 7.80 0.70
C ILE A 42 -14.16 6.52 1.31
N ASN A 43 -15.49 6.29 1.23
CA ASN A 43 -16.10 5.08 1.75
C ASN A 43 -15.60 3.83 1.02
N PHE A 44 -15.44 3.89 -0.30
CA PHE A 44 -14.84 2.80 -1.08
C PHE A 44 -13.41 2.50 -0.60
N ALA A 45 -12.57 3.52 -0.48
CA ALA A 45 -11.18 3.38 -0.02
C ALA A 45 -11.13 2.69 1.35
N CYS A 46 -11.95 3.13 2.31
CA CYS A 46 -12.01 2.56 3.65
C CYS A 46 -12.74 1.21 3.75
N THR A 47 -13.51 0.82 2.73
CA THR A 47 -14.08 -0.54 2.65
C THR A 47 -13.00 -1.57 2.33
N PHE A 48 -11.97 -1.17 1.57
CA PHE A 48 -10.90 -2.05 1.10
C PHE A 48 -9.54 -1.76 1.74
N SER A 49 -9.48 -0.91 2.77
CA SER A 49 -8.25 -0.57 3.50
C SER A 49 -8.57 -0.13 4.94
N ASP A 50 -7.55 0.01 5.78
CA ASP A 50 -7.72 0.39 7.18
C ASP A 50 -7.74 1.91 7.38
N CYS A 51 -8.91 2.47 7.64
CA CYS A 51 -9.10 3.89 7.97
C CYS A 51 -9.33 4.16 9.47
N THR A 52 -9.09 3.19 10.37
CA THR A 52 -9.41 3.32 11.80
C THR A 52 -8.68 4.48 12.49
N ALA A 53 -7.52 4.89 11.96
CA ALA A 53 -6.77 6.06 12.41
C ALA A 53 -7.56 7.38 12.29
N LEU A 54 -8.56 7.46 11.40
CA LEU A 54 -9.45 8.61 11.24
C LEU A 54 -10.55 8.69 12.29
N GLY A 55 -10.80 7.58 13.02
CA GLY A 55 -11.84 7.50 14.04
C GLY A 55 -11.67 8.53 15.15
N TYR A 56 -12.76 8.85 15.84
CA TYR A 56 -12.73 9.77 16.98
C TYR A 56 -11.78 9.27 18.08
N GLY A 57 -10.86 10.13 18.51
CA GLY A 57 -9.83 9.79 19.52
C GLY A 57 -8.64 8.98 18.99
N SER A 58 -8.60 8.67 17.69
CA SER A 58 -7.45 8.04 17.04
C SER A 58 -6.37 9.07 16.65
N THR A 59 -5.20 8.58 16.22
CA THR A 59 -4.01 9.38 15.88
C THR A 59 -4.24 10.39 14.76
N CYS A 60 -5.10 10.09 13.78
CA CYS A 60 -5.38 10.97 12.64
C CYS A 60 -6.71 11.72 12.76
N ASN A 61 -7.32 11.76 13.95
CA ASN A 61 -8.61 12.42 14.14
C ASN A 61 -8.56 13.96 13.93
N GLY A 62 -7.38 14.57 14.08
CA GLY A 62 -7.19 16.02 13.95
C GLY A 62 -6.99 16.55 12.53
N LEU A 63 -7.05 15.69 11.50
CA LEU A 63 -6.93 16.12 10.11
C LEU A 63 -8.16 16.92 9.66
N ASP A 64 -7.95 17.87 8.74
CA ASP A 64 -9.05 18.54 8.06
C ASP A 64 -9.73 17.63 7.02
N ALA A 65 -10.76 18.13 6.33
CA ALA A 65 -11.51 17.32 5.36
C ALA A 65 -10.62 16.78 4.22
N ASN A 66 -9.65 17.58 3.75
CA ASN A 66 -8.74 17.18 2.68
C ASN A 66 -7.71 16.17 3.17
N GLY A 67 -7.23 16.33 4.41
CA GLY A 67 -6.37 15.38 5.09
C GLY A 67 -7.06 14.04 5.32
N ASN A 68 -8.31 14.03 5.77
CA ASN A 68 -9.12 12.82 5.94
C ASN A 68 -9.29 12.07 4.61
N ALA A 69 -9.62 12.79 3.53
CA ALA A 69 -9.72 12.20 2.19
C ALA A 69 -8.37 11.64 1.73
N SER A 70 -7.30 12.42 1.89
CA SER A 70 -5.94 12.01 1.55
C SER A 70 -5.52 10.74 2.29
N TYR A 71 -5.82 10.65 3.59
CA TYR A 71 -5.46 9.48 4.38
C TYR A 71 -6.19 8.24 3.87
N ALA A 72 -7.51 8.33 3.65
CA ALA A 72 -8.30 7.23 3.10
C ALA A 72 -7.75 6.77 1.74
N PHE A 73 -7.48 7.71 0.83
CA PHE A 73 -6.92 7.40 -0.49
C PHE A 73 -5.52 6.78 -0.39
N ASN A 74 -4.66 7.27 0.51
CA ASN A 74 -3.36 6.67 0.74
C ASN A 74 -3.48 5.24 1.26
N MET A 75 -4.34 4.98 2.24
CA MET A 75 -4.50 3.62 2.78
C MET A 75 -4.91 2.63 1.70
N TYR A 76 -5.84 3.01 0.81
CA TYR A 76 -6.20 2.18 -0.35
C TYR A 76 -5.04 2.03 -1.35
N PHE A 77 -4.37 3.12 -1.73
CA PHE A 77 -3.25 3.10 -2.67
C PHE A 77 -2.12 2.17 -2.21
N GLN A 78 -1.80 2.18 -0.91
CA GLN A 78 -0.74 1.34 -0.34
C GLN A 78 -1.13 -0.14 -0.35
N VAL A 79 -2.38 -0.51 0.02
CA VAL A 79 -2.82 -1.92 -0.02
C VAL A 79 -2.95 -2.47 -1.44
N GLN A 80 -3.10 -1.59 -2.43
CA GLN A 80 -3.05 -1.93 -3.86
C GLN A 80 -1.62 -1.96 -4.43
N ASN A 81 -0.59 -2.00 -3.58
CA ASN A 81 0.83 -2.01 -3.98
C ASN A 81 1.23 -0.81 -4.84
N GLN A 82 0.65 0.36 -4.58
CA GLN A 82 0.93 1.59 -5.32
C GLN A 82 0.64 1.48 -6.83
N ASN A 83 -0.35 0.68 -7.23
CA ASN A 83 -0.79 0.64 -8.62
C ASN A 83 -1.23 2.05 -9.07
N ASP A 84 -0.75 2.52 -10.22
CA ASP A 84 -1.03 3.87 -10.73
C ASP A 84 -2.54 4.17 -10.83
N GLU A 85 -3.37 3.18 -11.17
CA GLU A 85 -4.83 3.34 -11.28
C GLU A 85 -5.52 3.45 -9.91
N SER A 86 -4.87 2.96 -8.84
CA SER A 86 -5.42 2.96 -7.49
C SER A 86 -5.42 4.34 -6.82
N CYS A 87 -4.75 5.33 -7.42
CA CYS A 87 -4.77 6.73 -6.97
C CYS A 87 -5.57 7.66 -7.90
N TYR A 88 -6.51 7.13 -8.70
CA TYR A 88 -7.31 7.97 -9.58
C TYR A 88 -8.55 8.55 -8.89
N PHE A 89 -9.37 7.71 -8.24
CA PHE A 89 -10.62 8.11 -7.57
C PHE A 89 -11.49 9.09 -8.39
N LYS A 90 -11.61 8.85 -9.71
CA LYS A 90 -12.34 9.73 -10.65
C LYS A 90 -11.78 11.17 -10.73
N GLY A 91 -10.48 11.33 -10.55
CA GLY A 91 -9.78 12.63 -10.55
C GLY A 91 -9.77 13.34 -9.20
N LEU A 92 -10.33 12.73 -8.16
CA LEU A 92 -10.36 13.28 -6.79
C LEU A 92 -9.03 13.13 -6.05
N ALA A 93 -8.11 12.32 -6.56
CA ALA A 93 -6.84 12.04 -5.94
C ALA A 93 -5.68 12.19 -6.93
N MET A 94 -4.48 12.38 -6.38
CA MET A 94 -3.24 12.45 -7.13
C MET A 94 -2.09 11.88 -6.31
N THR A 95 -1.07 11.36 -6.99
CA THR A 95 0.15 10.91 -6.32
C THR A 95 1.05 12.09 -5.94
N THR A 96 1.81 11.93 -4.88
CA THR A 96 2.82 12.91 -4.44
C THR A 96 4.01 12.19 -3.83
N THR A 97 5.19 12.78 -3.97
CA THR A 97 6.42 12.39 -3.26
C THR A 97 6.68 13.26 -2.03
N GLN A 98 5.83 14.26 -1.79
CA GLN A 98 5.87 15.06 -0.56
C GLN A 98 5.11 14.33 0.53
N ASN A 99 5.80 14.03 1.63
CA ASN A 99 5.21 13.32 2.77
C ASN A 99 4.08 14.16 3.41
N PRO A 100 2.82 13.69 3.38
CA PRO A 100 1.68 14.42 3.95
C PRO A 100 1.49 14.18 5.46
N SER A 101 2.40 13.45 6.12
CA SER A 101 2.33 13.16 7.55
C SER A 101 2.46 14.43 8.41
N THR A 102 1.78 14.43 9.55
CA THR A 102 1.87 15.45 10.59
C THR A 102 2.53 14.87 11.84
N ALA A 103 2.65 15.68 12.90
CA ALA A 103 3.20 15.21 14.18
C ALA A 103 2.36 14.09 14.80
N ASP A 104 1.03 14.16 14.65
CA ASP A 104 0.09 13.24 15.29
C ASP A 104 -0.40 12.14 14.33
N CYS A 105 -0.32 12.37 13.02
CA CYS A 105 -0.81 11.43 12.00
C CYS A 105 0.29 11.02 11.01
N ASN A 106 0.62 9.73 10.98
CA ASN A 106 1.56 9.15 10.04
C ASN A 106 0.84 8.57 8.82
N PHE A 107 1.13 9.08 7.63
CA PHE A 107 0.70 8.48 6.37
C PHE A 107 1.66 7.36 5.99
N THR A 108 1.28 6.13 6.33
CA THR A 108 2.15 4.96 6.18
C THR A 108 2.44 4.63 4.72
N ILE A 109 3.62 4.05 4.48
CA ILE A 109 3.96 3.33 3.25
C ILE A 109 3.95 1.84 3.58
N GLN A 110 3.38 1.03 2.69
CA GLN A 110 3.28 -0.40 2.92
C GLN A 110 4.62 -1.11 2.69
N ILE A 111 4.81 -2.24 3.38
CA ILE A 111 5.97 -3.11 3.21
C ILE A 111 5.93 -3.69 1.79
N ALA A 112 7.06 -3.70 1.11
CA ALA A 112 7.19 -4.37 -0.18
C ALA A 112 7.04 -5.88 0.05
N THR A 113 5.92 -6.46 -0.36
CA THR A 113 5.72 -7.90 -0.29
C THR A 113 6.62 -8.57 -1.31
N THR A 114 7.77 -9.09 -0.87
CA THR A 114 8.49 -10.10 -1.67
C THR A 114 7.66 -11.37 -1.57
N SER A 115 6.90 -11.68 -2.61
CA SER A 115 6.25 -12.97 -2.71
C SER A 115 7.30 -14.05 -2.45
N ALA A 116 7.18 -14.79 -1.35
CA ALA A 116 7.82 -16.09 -1.18
C ALA A 116 7.23 -17.14 -2.15
N ALA A 117 6.62 -16.70 -3.25
CA ALA A 117 6.50 -17.49 -4.45
C ALA A 117 7.93 -17.76 -4.92
N SER A 118 8.51 -18.81 -4.34
CA SER A 118 9.50 -19.69 -4.96
C SER A 118 9.66 -19.34 -6.43
N VAL A 119 10.87 -18.94 -6.83
CA VAL A 119 11.28 -18.92 -8.24
C VAL A 119 10.99 -20.31 -8.80
N ARG A 120 9.76 -20.54 -9.28
CA ARG A 120 9.33 -21.79 -9.89
C ARG A 120 9.71 -21.66 -11.35
N PHE A 121 10.83 -22.29 -11.65
CA PHE A 121 11.20 -22.87 -12.93
C PHE A 121 11.31 -21.92 -14.13
N ILE A 122 12.45 -21.24 -14.25
CA ILE A 122 13.05 -20.94 -15.57
C ILE A 122 13.72 -22.21 -16.16
N GLY A 123 13.69 -23.33 -15.46
CA GLY A 123 14.31 -24.59 -15.90
C GLY A 123 13.53 -25.38 -16.96
N SER A 124 12.24 -25.11 -17.20
CA SER A 124 11.43 -25.96 -18.08
C SER A 124 11.58 -25.67 -19.58
N PHE A 125 12.00 -24.46 -19.98
CA PHE A 125 12.16 -24.15 -21.42
C PHE A 125 13.47 -24.71 -22.01
N PHE A 126 14.57 -24.72 -21.25
CA PHE A 126 15.86 -25.23 -21.76
C PHE A 126 15.86 -26.74 -21.98
N VAL A 127 15.18 -27.53 -21.13
CA VAL A 127 15.16 -28.99 -21.26
C VAL A 127 14.39 -29.45 -22.52
N VAL A 128 13.30 -28.75 -22.87
CA VAL A 128 12.50 -29.09 -24.05
C VAL A 128 13.28 -28.82 -25.34
N ILE A 129 14.05 -27.73 -25.40
CA ILE A 129 14.83 -27.37 -26.59
C ILE A 129 15.96 -28.40 -26.82
N VAL A 130 16.67 -28.81 -25.77
CA VAL A 130 17.77 -29.80 -25.90
C VAL A 130 17.24 -31.16 -26.40
N SER A 131 16.08 -31.60 -25.89
CA SER A 131 15.44 -32.84 -26.33
C SER A 131 15.06 -32.84 -27.81
N MET A 132 14.49 -31.74 -28.32
CA MET A 132 14.10 -31.65 -29.73
C MET A 132 15.31 -31.59 -30.65
N VAL A 133 16.38 -30.89 -30.27
CA VAL A 133 17.61 -30.81 -31.08
C VAL A 133 18.31 -32.18 -31.14
N SER A 134 18.35 -32.94 -30.05
CA SER A 134 18.87 -34.31 -30.07
C SER A 134 18.05 -35.24 -30.96
N ALA A 135 16.71 -35.16 -30.93
CA ALA A 135 15.85 -36.00 -31.78
C ALA A 135 16.03 -35.70 -33.28
N ILE A 136 16.31 -34.45 -33.66
CA ILE A 136 16.56 -34.06 -35.05
C ILE A 136 17.95 -34.50 -35.53
N LEU A 137 18.95 -34.57 -34.63
CA LEU A 137 20.31 -35.02 -34.97
C LEU A 137 20.45 -36.54 -35.10
N PHE A 138 19.44 -37.31 -34.68
CA PHE A 138 19.41 -38.78 -34.77
C PHE A 138 18.34 -39.32 -35.75
N LEU A 139 17.81 -38.47 -36.64
CA LEU A 139 16.97 -38.84 -37.78
C LEU A 139 17.70 -38.64 -39.11
#